data_AF-A0A8J7L0D3-F1
#
_entry.id   AF-A0A8J7L0D3-F1
#
_cell.length_a   1.000
_cell.length_b   1.000
_cell.length_c   1.000
_cell.angle_alpha   90.00
_cell.angle_beta   90.00
_cell.angle_gamma   90.00
#
_symmetry.space_group_name_H-M   'P 1'
#
loop_
_entity.id
_entity.type
_entity.pdbx_description
1 polymer ?
#
loop_
_entity_poly.entity_id
_entity_poly.type
_entity_poly.pdbx_seq_one_letter_code
_entity_poly.pdbx_strand_id
1 'polypeptide(L)' 'MNLMSILVDLGIYTIWLTPLTFVMGIIYAIKKPEKEATPYKFMAVISAYLIIFTLLYRS' A
#
# COMPACT_ATOMS: atom_id res chain seq x y z
N MET A 1 -17.62 -19.59 -7.76
CA MET A 1 -16.65 -18.50 -7.98
C MET A 1 -15.41 -19.09 -8.62
N ASN A 2 -14.99 -18.57 -9.76
CA ASN A 2 -13.84 -19.11 -10.49
C ASN A 2 -12.55 -18.41 -10.03
N LEU A 3 -11.40 -19.05 -10.17
CA LEU A 3 -10.09 -18.49 -9.77
C LEU A 3 -9.85 -17.09 -10.35
N MET A 4 -10.31 -16.88 -11.58
CA MET A 4 -10.26 -15.58 -12.27
C MET A 4 -11.06 -14.48 -11.55
N SER A 5 -12.24 -14.78 -11.01
CA SER A 5 -13.06 -13.76 -10.33
C SER A 5 -12.42 -13.34 -9.01
N ILE A 6 -11.79 -14.28 -8.29
CA ILE A 6 -11.09 -13.99 -7.03
C ILE A 6 -9.89 -13.05 -7.27
N LEU A 7 -9.12 -13.29 -8.34
CA LEU A 7 -7.96 -12.45 -8.69
C LEU A 7 -8.38 -11.02 -9.07
N VAL A 8 -9.48 -10.88 -9.81
CA VAL A 8 -10.03 -9.56 -10.17
C VAL A 8 -10.48 -8.80 -8.93
N ASP A 9 -11.24 -9.46 -8.05
CA ASP A 9 -11.70 -8.83 -6.81
C ASP A 9 -10.52 -8.40 -5.92
N LEU A 10 -9.51 -9.26 -5.76
CA LEU A 10 -8.29 -8.92 -5.02
C LEU A 10 -7.55 -7.73 -5.63
N GLY A 11 -7.46 -7.65 -6.96
CA GLY A 11 -6.84 -6.52 -7.66
C GLY A 11 -7.58 -5.21 -7.38
N ILE A 12 -8.91 -5.22 -7.41
CA ILE A 12 -9.75 -4.06 -7.09
C ILE A 12 -9.53 -3.62 -5.65
N TYR A 13 -9.57 -4.55 -4.68
CA TYR A 13 -9.33 -4.22 -3.28
C TYR A 13 -7.94 -3.66 -3.05
N THR A 14 -6.92 -4.20 -3.71
CA THR A 14 -5.53 -3.75 -3.56
C THR A 14 -5.36 -2.30 -4.02
N ILE A 15 -6.01 -1.89 -5.13
CA ILE A 15 -5.98 -0.50 -5.62
C ILE A 15 -6.47 0.50 -4.56
N TRP A 16 -7.45 0.13 -3.75
CA TRP A 16 -7.99 0.99 -2.69
C TRP A 16 -7.22 0.87 -1.37
N LEU A 17 -6.77 -0.33 -1.02
CA LEU A 17 -6.03 -0.59 0.22
C LEU A 17 -4.63 0.03 0.19
N THR A 18 -3.90 -0.07 -0.92
CA THR A 18 -2.51 0.40 -1.01
C THR A 18 -2.34 1.90 -0.72
N PRO A 19 -3.18 2.82 -1.24
CA PRO A 19 -3.16 4.23 -0.86
C PRO A 19 -3.47 4.47 0.63
N LEU A 20 -4.42 3.72 1.20
CA LEU A 20 -4.77 3.83 2.61
C LEU A 20 -3.63 3.36 3.52
N THR A 21 -2.98 2.24 3.18
CA THR A 21 -1.81 1.73 3.91
C THR A 21 -0.62 2.67 3.79
N PHE A 22 -0.45 3.35 2.64
CA PHE A 22 0.56 4.38 2.47
C PHE A 22 0.34 5.57 3.42
N VAL A 23 -0.88 6.12 3.43
CA VAL A 23 -1.24 7.27 4.29
C VAL A 23 -1.09 6.90 5.76
N MET A 24 -1.60 5.73 6.18
CA MET A 24 -1.42 5.26 7.56
C MET A 24 0.07 5.07 7.90
N GLY A 25 0.84 4.45 7.00
CA GLY A 25 2.28 4.28 7.16
C GLY A 25 3.01 5.60 7.41
N ILE A 26 2.69 6.63 6.64
CA ILE A 26 3.24 7.99 6.85
C ILE A 26 2.82 8.56 8.19
N ILE A 27 1.52 8.52 8.52
CA ILE A 27 1.00 9.09 9.77
C ILE A 27 1.71 8.45 10.97
N TYR A 28 1.79 7.12 11.02
CA TYR A 28 2.43 6.42 12.12
C TYR A 28 3.95 6.60 12.13
N ALA A 29 4.59 6.70 10.96
CA ALA A 29 6.02 6.97 10.86
C ALA A 29 6.41 8.35 11.41
N ILE A 30 5.52 9.35 11.31
CA ILE A 30 5.72 10.71 11.83
C ILE A 30 5.32 10.80 13.31
N LYS A 31 4.25 10.11 13.70
CA LYS A 31 3.63 10.27 15.03
C LYS A 31 4.28 9.40 16.12
N LYS A 32 5.01 8.35 15.74
CA LYS A 32 5.67 7.43 16.68
C LYS A 32 7.16 7.74 16.88
N PRO A 33 7.73 7.41 18.06
CA PRO A 33 9.17 7.52 18.31
C PRO A 33 9.95 6.62 17.33
N GLU A 34 11.17 7.02 16.96
CA GLU A 34 11.94 6.42 15.85
C GLU A 34 12.06 4.89 15.90
N LYS A 35 12.24 4.31 17.10
CA LYS A 35 12.36 2.86 17.28
C LYS A 35 11.09 2.10 16.87
N GLU A 36 9.92 2.69 17.07
CA GLU A 36 8.62 2.12 16.70
C GLU A 36 8.13 2.57 15.32
N ALA A 37 8.68 3.66 14.78
CA ALA A 37 8.31 4.22 13.49
C ALA A 37 8.87 3.40 12.31
N THR A 38 9.97 2.67 12.51
CA THR A 38 10.67 1.88 11.47
C THR A 38 9.77 0.98 10.64
N PRO A 39 8.92 0.09 11.20
CA PRO A 39 8.03 -0.75 10.40
C PRO A 39 7.03 0.05 9.57
N TYR A 40 6.54 1.18 10.08
CA TYR A 40 5.61 2.06 9.36
C TYR A 40 6.30 2.82 8.22
N LYS A 41 7.57 3.20 8.40
CA LYS A 41 8.42 3.75 7.32
C LYS A 41 8.58 2.75 6.18
N PHE A 42 8.90 1.49 6.49
CA PHE A 42 8.99 0.43 5.48
C PHE A 42 7.65 0.20 4.77
N MET A 43 6.55 0.14 5.51
CA MET A 43 5.20 0.00 4.96
C MET A 43 4.84 1.16 4.02
N ALA A 44 5.19 2.39 4.38
CA ALA A 44 5.00 3.55 3.53
C ALA A 44 5.82 3.47 2.24
N VAL A 45 7.10 3.06 2.31
CA VAL A 45 7.96 2.93 1.13
C VAL A 45 7.44 1.85 0.16
N ILE A 46 7.08 0.67 0.68
CA ILE A 46 6.53 -0.41 -0.15
C ILE A 46 5.23 0.03 -0.80
N SER A 47 4.33 0.68 -0.04
CA SER A 47 3.06 1.16 -0.57
C SER A 47 3.25 2.24 -1.64
N ALA A 48 4.20 3.17 -1.44
CA ALA A 48 4.55 4.17 -2.44
C ALA A 48 5.05 3.54 -3.74
N TYR A 49 5.92 2.53 -3.65
CA TYR A 49 6.44 1.82 -4.82
C TYR A 49 5.33 1.13 -5.59
N LEU A 50 4.42 0.44 -4.89
CA LEU A 50 3.26 -0.21 -5.50
C LEU A 50 2.34 0.80 -6.20
N ILE A 51 2.10 1.97 -5.59
CA ILE A 51 1.30 3.04 -6.20
C ILE A 51 1.98 3.58 -7.45
N ILE A 52 3.27 3.92 -7.38
CA ILE A 52 4.04 4.45 -8.52
C ILE A 52 4.08 3.44 -9.66
N PHE A 53 4.39 2.18 -9.37
CA PHE A 53 4.40 1.11 -10.36
C PHE A 53 3.02 0.97 -11.01
N THR A 54 1.95 0.94 -10.21
CA THR A 54 0.58 0.84 -10.72
C THR A 54 0.22 2.05 -11.58
N LEU A 55 0.66 3.26 -11.23
CA LEU A 55 0.39 4.46 -12.02
C LEU A 55 1.18 4.48 -13.34
N LEU A 56 2.45 4.09 -13.31
CA LEU A 56 3.35 4.12 -14.48
C LEU A 56 3.11 2.99 -15.48
N TYR A 57 2.75 1.80 -15.01
CA TYR A 57 2.51 0.63 -15.88
C TYR A 57 1.03 0.44 -16.26
N ARG A 58 0.11 1.24 -15.71
CA ARG A 58 -1.31 1.27 -16.13
C ARG A 58 -1.57 2.28 -17.24
N SER A 59 -0.70 3.28 -17.40
CA SER A 59 -0.63 4.19 -18.56
C SER A 59 0.08 3.55 -19.74
#